data_AF-A0A2H0Y984-F1
#
_entry.id   AF-A0A2H0Y984-F1
#
_cell.length_a   1.000
_cell.length_b   1.000
_cell.length_c   1.000
_cell.angle_alpha   90.00
_cell.angle_beta   90.00
_cell.angle_gamma   90.00
#
_symmetry.space_group_name_H-M   'P 1'
#
loop_
_entity.id
_entity.type
_entity.pdbx_description
1 polymer ?
#
loop_
_entity_poly.entity_id
_entity_poly.type
_entity_poly.pdbx_seq_one_letter_code
_entity_poly.pdbx_strand_id
1 'polypeptide(L)'
;MAIPKFLKTFLALSSSKPQSSANVGSFGEKRAPEAEITKRPGGDKGLFKGKPFLGRIEFRRTLKKAPERLPGVVGGFTEKERLALEEGLFPKEKFGEYITPYEVNRRLKNLKREMHRERDISEKLEKRKQMQYLEALKGKQEKDEE
;
A
#
# COMPACT_ATOMS: atom_id res chain seq x y z
N MET A 1 -4.93 25.93 21.55
CA MET A 1 -5.02 24.79 20.62
C MET A 1 -3.79 24.79 19.72
N ALA A 2 -2.93 23.78 19.85
CA ALA A 2 -1.63 23.74 19.17
C ALA A 2 -1.76 23.07 17.81
N ILE A 3 -1.37 23.78 16.75
CA ILE A 3 -1.33 23.26 15.39
C ILE A 3 -0.17 22.26 15.28
N PRO A 4 -0.39 21.03 14.79
CA PRO A 4 0.67 20.04 14.61
C PRO A 4 1.78 20.53 13.66
N LYS A 5 3.04 20.27 14.03
CA LYS A 5 4.24 20.80 13.33
C LYS A 5 4.44 20.29 11.90
N PHE A 6 3.71 19.26 11.45
CA PHE A 6 3.80 18.72 10.08
C PHE A 6 3.12 19.60 9.01
N LEU A 7 2.29 20.58 9.39
CA LEU A 7 1.56 21.44 8.45
C LEU A 7 2.32 22.73 8.06
N LYS A 8 3.42 23.08 8.72
CA LYS A 8 4.13 24.36 8.50
C LYS A 8 5.17 24.35 7.39
N THR A 9 5.49 23.20 6.79
CA THR A 9 6.54 23.09 5.78
C THR A 9 6.03 23.09 4.34
N PHE A 10 4.72 23.16 4.11
CA PHE A 10 4.15 23.01 2.77
C PHE A 10 3.89 24.31 1.99
N LEU A 11 4.08 25.48 2.60
CA LEU A 11 3.67 26.76 1.97
C LEU A 11 4.80 27.67 1.47
N ALA A 12 6.05 27.22 1.48
CA ALA A 12 7.18 28.05 1.07
C ALA A 12 8.18 27.29 0.21
N LEU A 13 7.78 26.89 -1.00
CA LEU A 13 8.74 26.59 -2.08
C LEU A 13 8.08 26.55 -3.48
N SER A 14 7.31 27.59 -3.83
CA SER A 14 6.76 27.78 -5.18
C SER A 14 7.54 28.85 -5.95
N SER A 15 8.80 28.57 -6.29
CA SER A 15 9.55 29.35 -7.29
C SER A 15 10.85 28.67 -7.69
N SER A 16 10.76 27.59 -8.47
CA SER A 16 11.90 27.21 -9.31
C SER A 16 11.43 26.63 -10.65
N LYS A 17 12.16 27.04 -11.68
CA LYS A 17 11.95 26.83 -13.11
C LYS A 17 11.76 25.35 -13.49
N PRO A 18 11.10 25.04 -14.61
CA PRO A 18 11.07 23.68 -15.15
C PRO A 18 12.47 23.32 -15.67
N GLN A 19 13.27 22.67 -14.84
CA GLN A 19 14.43 21.93 -15.33
C GLN A 19 13.96 20.59 -15.85
N SER A 20 14.25 20.40 -17.13
CA SER A 20 14.18 19.16 -17.89
C SER A 20 14.43 17.93 -17.04
N SER A 21 13.52 16.96 -17.17
CA SER A 21 13.57 15.62 -16.61
C SER A 21 14.92 14.94 -16.84
N ALA A 22 15.83 15.12 -15.89
CA ALA A 22 16.93 14.21 -15.67
C ALA A 22 16.31 12.89 -15.19
N ASN A 23 16.50 11.86 -16.02
CA ASN A 23 16.34 10.45 -15.66
C ASN A 23 17.12 10.16 -14.37
N VAL A 24 16.47 10.34 -13.21
CA VAL A 24 16.93 9.74 -11.97
C VAL A 24 16.61 8.26 -12.12
N GLY A 25 17.66 7.48 -12.35
CA GLY A 25 17.60 6.03 -12.45
C GLY A 25 17.00 5.42 -11.18
N SER A 26 15.68 5.30 -11.16
CA SER A 26 15.02 4.25 -10.40
C SER A 26 15.52 2.96 -11.02
N PHE A 27 16.14 2.07 -10.22
CA PHE A 27 16.32 0.67 -10.58
C PHE A 27 14.94 0.13 -10.94
N GLY A 28 14.60 0.27 -12.21
CA GLY A 28 13.24 0.23 -12.72
C GLY A 28 12.78 -1.20 -12.65
N GLU A 29 12.10 -1.52 -11.55
CA GLU A 29 11.38 -2.77 -11.41
C GLU A 29 10.40 -2.84 -12.58
N LYS A 30 10.75 -3.64 -13.61
CA LYS A 30 10.00 -3.73 -14.86
C LYS A 30 8.61 -4.26 -14.54
N ARG A 31 7.67 -3.33 -14.42
CA ARG A 31 6.26 -3.61 -14.27
C ARG A 31 5.73 -4.07 -15.64
N ALA A 32 4.86 -5.07 -15.64
CA ALA A 32 4.16 -5.45 -16.85
C ALA A 32 3.31 -4.26 -17.35
N PRO A 33 3.22 -4.03 -18.66
CA PRO A 33 2.34 -3.00 -19.21
C PRO A 33 0.89 -3.29 -18.80
N GLU A 34 0.09 -2.25 -18.58
CA GLU A 34 -1.28 -2.39 -18.07
C GLU A 34 -2.16 -3.26 -18.99
N ALA A 35 -1.91 -3.21 -20.30
CA ALA A 35 -2.58 -4.06 -21.30
C ALA A 35 -2.33 -5.56 -21.13
N GLU A 36 -1.23 -5.94 -20.48
CA GLU A 36 -0.90 -7.34 -20.19
C GLU A 36 -1.48 -7.77 -18.84
N ILE A 37 -1.54 -6.85 -17.86
CA ILE A 37 -2.11 -7.11 -16.53
C ILE A 37 -3.58 -7.57 -16.64
N THR A 38 -4.35 -6.96 -17.55
CA THR A 38 -5.77 -7.28 -17.71
C THR A 38 -6.05 -8.64 -18.35
N LYS A 39 -5.07 -9.22 -19.04
CA LYS A 39 -5.20 -10.50 -19.76
C LYS A 39 -4.76 -11.70 -18.93
N ARG A 40 -4.17 -11.48 -17.75
CA ARG A 40 -3.67 -12.57 -16.91
C ARG A 40 -4.82 -13.37 -16.31
N PRO A 41 -4.66 -14.68 -16.11
CA PRO A 41 -5.61 -15.44 -15.31
C PRO A 41 -5.63 -14.88 -13.88
N GLY A 42 -6.82 -14.82 -13.29
CA GLY A 42 -7.00 -14.39 -11.91
C GLY A 42 -6.29 -15.30 -10.91
N GLY A 43 -5.84 -14.71 -9.80
CA GLY A 43 -5.22 -15.44 -8.69
C GLY A 43 -6.21 -15.81 -7.58
N ASP A 44 -5.66 -16.37 -6.49
CA ASP A 44 -6.35 -16.92 -5.32
C ASP A 44 -7.58 -16.13 -4.81
N LYS A 45 -8.52 -16.88 -4.20
CA LYS A 45 -9.67 -16.37 -3.45
C LYS A 45 -9.19 -15.40 -2.34
N GLY A 46 -9.91 -14.29 -2.12
CA GLY A 46 -9.54 -13.23 -1.18
C GLY A 46 -9.85 -11.83 -1.70
N LEU A 47 -9.02 -10.83 -1.38
CA LEU A 47 -9.14 -9.43 -1.80
C LEU A 47 -9.53 -9.25 -3.27
N PHE A 48 -8.89 -10.03 -4.15
CA PHE A 48 -9.04 -9.94 -5.60
C PHE A 48 -10.20 -10.75 -6.16
N LYS A 49 -10.86 -11.61 -5.36
CA LYS A 49 -12.04 -12.42 -5.75
C LYS A 49 -11.89 -13.13 -7.11
N GLY A 50 -10.72 -13.71 -7.40
CA GLY A 50 -10.47 -14.37 -8.68
C GLY A 50 -10.22 -13.42 -9.86
N LYS A 51 -10.09 -12.10 -9.63
CA LYS A 51 -9.64 -11.15 -10.64
C LYS A 51 -8.10 -11.13 -10.71
N PRO A 52 -7.52 -10.86 -11.90
CA PRO A 52 -6.06 -10.69 -12.04
C PRO A 52 -5.55 -9.38 -11.43
N PHE A 53 -6.42 -8.39 -11.22
CA PHE A 53 -6.09 -7.10 -10.67
C PHE A 53 -7.29 -6.47 -9.96
N LEU A 54 -7.03 -5.42 -9.18
CA LEU A 54 -8.02 -4.49 -8.64
C LEU A 54 -7.71 -3.08 -9.12
N GLY A 55 -8.71 -2.38 -9.63
CA GLY A 55 -8.57 -0.94 -9.87
C GLY A 55 -8.49 -0.18 -8.55
N ARG A 56 -7.80 0.96 -8.51
CA ARG A 56 -7.70 1.79 -7.28
C ARG A 56 -9.05 2.16 -6.67
N ILE A 57 -10.05 2.48 -7.51
CA ILE A 57 -11.39 2.82 -7.02
C ILE A 57 -12.04 1.62 -6.33
N GLU A 58 -11.93 0.43 -6.93
CA GLU A 58 -12.42 -0.80 -6.32
C GLU A 58 -11.67 -1.09 -5.01
N PHE A 59 -10.35 -0.94 -5.02
CA PHE A 59 -9.52 -1.13 -3.84
C PHE A 59 -9.93 -0.16 -2.71
N ARG A 60 -10.02 1.14 -2.98
CA ARG A 60 -10.52 2.14 -2.00
C ARG A 60 -11.91 1.80 -1.46
N ARG A 61 -12.83 1.33 -2.31
CA ARG A 61 -14.15 0.86 -1.87
C ARG A 61 -14.04 -0.35 -0.94
N THR A 62 -13.15 -1.30 -1.23
CA THR A 62 -12.90 -2.43 -0.31
C THR A 62 -12.33 -1.97 1.02
N LEU A 63 -11.41 -1.00 1.01
CA LEU A 63 -10.83 -0.45 2.24
C LEU A 63 -11.87 0.27 3.10
N LYS A 64 -12.75 1.07 2.49
CA LYS A 64 -13.86 1.72 3.21
C LYS A 64 -14.82 0.72 3.85
N LYS A 65 -15.09 -0.39 3.16
CA LYS A 65 -15.98 -1.46 3.65
C LYS A 65 -15.32 -2.39 4.66
N ALA A 66 -13.99 -2.40 4.75
CA ALA A 66 -13.30 -3.19 5.76
C ALA A 66 -13.72 -2.77 7.18
N PRO A 67 -13.76 -3.69 8.16
CA PRO A 67 -14.03 -3.31 9.54
C PRO A 67 -12.93 -2.38 10.07
N GLU A 68 -13.29 -1.48 10.99
CA GLU A 68 -12.33 -0.57 11.62
C GLU A 68 -11.24 -1.33 12.38
N ARG A 69 -11.61 -2.44 13.03
CA ARG A 69 -10.68 -3.35 13.69
C ARG A 69 -10.52 -4.58 12.82
N LEU A 70 -9.33 -4.74 12.26
CA LEU A 70 -8.98 -5.96 11.57
C LEU A 70 -8.45 -6.99 12.56
N PRO A 71 -8.85 -8.26 12.45
CA PRO A 71 -8.31 -9.32 13.28
C PRO A 71 -6.78 -9.39 13.13
N GLY A 72 -6.07 -9.40 14.26
CA GLY A 72 -4.60 -9.44 14.29
C GLY A 72 -3.90 -8.09 14.21
N VAL A 73 -4.62 -6.98 13.98
CA VAL A 73 -4.07 -5.62 14.03
C VAL A 73 -4.23 -5.03 15.43
N VAL A 74 -3.15 -4.47 15.98
CA VAL A 74 -3.20 -3.73 17.25
C VAL A 74 -3.76 -2.31 17.00
N GLY A 75 -5.00 -2.09 17.43
CA GLY A 75 -5.72 -0.82 17.25
C GLY A 75 -6.70 -0.84 16.07
N GLY A 76 -7.56 0.16 15.98
CA GLY A 76 -8.45 0.36 14.82
C GLY A 76 -7.82 1.29 13.80
N PHE A 77 -8.20 1.16 12.53
CA PHE A 77 -7.92 2.13 11.48
C PHE A 77 -9.17 2.94 11.16
N THR A 78 -9.06 4.25 11.32
CA THR A 78 -10.05 5.19 10.80
C THR A 78 -10.11 5.10 9.27
N GLU A 79 -11.21 5.53 8.67
CA GLU A 79 -11.34 5.54 7.21
C GLU A 79 -10.21 6.35 6.53
N LYS A 80 -9.81 7.48 7.15
CA LYS A 80 -8.72 8.32 6.65
C LYS A 80 -7.38 7.59 6.67
N GLU A 81 -7.07 6.89 7.75
CA GLU A 81 -5.83 6.11 7.85
C GLU A 81 -5.81 4.95 6.84
N ARG A 82 -6.95 4.28 6.60
CA ARG A 82 -7.04 3.22 5.59
C ARG A 82 -6.75 3.73 4.19
N LEU A 83 -7.21 4.94 3.85
CA LEU A 83 -6.89 5.57 2.57
C LEU A 83 -5.44 6.04 2.49
N ALA A 84 -4.90 6.61 3.58
CA ALA A 84 -3.49 7.00 3.65
C ALA A 84 -2.54 5.79 3.51
N LEU A 85 -2.94 4.63 4.07
CA LEU A 85 -2.23 3.37 3.90
C LEU A 85 -2.19 2.91 2.43
N GLU A 86 -3.26 3.09 1.68
CA GLU A 86 -3.29 2.80 0.24
C GLU A 86 -2.26 3.64 -0.52
N GLU A 87 -2.27 4.94 -0.29
CA GLU A 87 -1.39 5.88 -0.97
C GLU A 87 0.08 5.66 -0.59
N GLY A 88 0.35 5.32 0.68
CA GLY A 88 1.70 5.00 1.15
C GLY A 88 2.23 3.65 0.68
N LEU A 89 1.38 2.61 0.64
CA LEU A 89 1.80 1.27 0.23
C LEU A 89 1.88 1.11 -1.28
N PHE A 90 0.96 1.75 -2.00
CA PHE A 90 0.84 1.70 -3.45
C PHE A 90 0.72 3.12 -4.01
N PRO A 91 1.80 3.92 -4.08
CA PRO A 91 1.75 5.24 -4.69
C PRO A 91 1.40 5.15 -6.19
N LYS A 92 0.57 6.08 -6.68
CA LYS A 92 0.09 6.10 -8.09
C LYS A 92 1.23 6.18 -9.10
N GLU A 93 2.29 6.90 -8.76
CA GLU A 93 3.48 7.07 -9.58
C GLU A 93 4.20 5.74 -9.88
N LYS A 94 4.18 4.78 -8.95
CA LYS A 94 4.89 3.51 -9.08
C LYS A 94 3.99 2.36 -9.55
N PHE A 95 2.74 2.37 -9.14
CA PHE A 95 1.80 1.25 -9.34
C PHE A 95 0.63 1.59 -10.28
N GLY A 96 0.61 2.75 -10.93
CA GLY A 96 -0.41 3.11 -11.93
C GLY A 96 -1.85 2.98 -11.40
N GLU A 97 -2.77 2.56 -12.28
CA GLU A 97 -4.21 2.51 -11.96
C GLU A 97 -4.68 1.18 -11.35
N TYR A 98 -3.94 0.11 -11.61
CA TYR A 98 -4.28 -1.25 -11.20
C TYR A 98 -3.31 -1.76 -10.14
N ILE A 99 -3.78 -2.55 -9.19
CA ILE A 99 -2.96 -3.25 -8.22
C ILE A 99 -3.11 -4.75 -8.50
N THR A 100 -1.99 -5.47 -8.55
CA THR A 100 -1.98 -6.92 -8.81
C THR A 100 -1.68 -7.72 -7.54
N PRO A 101 -2.11 -9.00 -7.47
CA PRO A 101 -1.74 -9.89 -6.37
C PRO A 101 -0.21 -10.01 -6.18
N TYR A 102 0.54 -9.97 -7.29
CA TYR A 102 1.99 -10.00 -7.26
C TYR A 102 2.59 -8.81 -6.52
N GLU A 103 2.10 -7.60 -6.81
CA GLU A 103 2.57 -6.36 -6.17
C GLU A 103 2.26 -6.35 -4.67
N VAL A 104 1.07 -6.83 -4.27
CA VAL A 104 0.72 -6.97 -2.84
C VAL A 104 1.68 -7.92 -2.14
N ASN A 105 1.92 -9.11 -2.71
CA ASN A 105 2.84 -10.11 -2.13
C ASN A 105 4.28 -9.58 -2.05
N ARG A 106 4.70 -8.83 -3.07
CA ARG A 106 6.02 -8.20 -3.08
C ARG A 106 6.13 -7.12 -2.02
N ARG A 107 5.11 -6.27 -1.85
CA ARG A 107 5.10 -5.23 -0.82
C ARG A 107 5.17 -5.84 0.58
N LEU A 108 4.44 -6.93 0.84
CA LEU A 108 4.56 -7.71 2.08
C LEU A 108 5.99 -8.19 2.35
N LYS A 109 6.66 -8.76 1.34
CA LYS A 109 8.07 -9.18 1.46
C LYS A 109 9.01 -8.00 1.74
N ASN A 110 8.78 -6.86 1.09
CA ASN A 110 9.58 -5.65 1.29
C ASN A 110 9.38 -5.08 2.70
N LEU A 111 8.14 -4.93 3.16
CA LEU A 111 7.83 -4.49 4.52
C LEU A 111 8.48 -5.39 5.57
N LYS A 112 8.43 -6.71 5.37
CA LYS A 112 9.10 -7.66 6.28
C LYS A 112 10.61 -7.40 6.35
N ARG A 113 11.25 -7.19 5.19
CA ARG A 113 12.69 -6.87 5.12
C ARG A 113 13.01 -5.51 5.75
N GLU A 114 12.22 -4.48 5.47
CA GLU A 114 12.35 -3.14 6.03
C GLU A 114 12.23 -3.20 7.57
N MET A 115 11.23 -3.91 8.09
CA MET A 115 11.04 -4.11 9.53
C MET A 115 12.25 -4.77 10.20
N HIS A 116 12.89 -5.76 9.58
CA HIS A 116 14.09 -6.40 10.13
C HIS A 116 15.33 -5.50 10.11
N ARG A 117 15.40 -4.57 9.16
CA ARG A 117 16.51 -3.62 9.03
C ARG A 117 16.36 -2.41 9.93
N GLU A 118 15.12 -2.05 10.24
CA GLU A 118 14.81 -0.84 10.99
C GLU A 118 15.41 -0.88 12.39
N ARG A 119 15.85 0.27 12.90
CA ARG A 119 16.36 0.37 14.28
C ARG A 119 15.31 0.93 15.22
N ASP A 120 14.49 1.86 14.74
CA ASP A 120 13.44 2.46 15.54
C ASP A 120 12.28 1.48 15.80
N ILE A 121 11.83 1.44 17.06
CA ILE A 121 10.72 0.63 17.52
C ILE A 121 9.40 1.18 16.97
N SER A 122 9.25 2.50 16.88
CA SER A 122 8.02 3.13 16.38
C SER A 122 7.79 2.75 14.92
N GLU A 123 8.82 2.93 14.08
CA GLU A 123 8.74 2.55 12.67
C GLU A 123 8.54 1.05 12.44
N LYS A 124 9.14 0.18 13.28
CA LYS A 124 8.86 -1.26 13.23
C LYS A 124 7.39 -1.56 13.47
N LEU A 125 6.80 -0.89 14.45
CA LEU A 125 5.41 -1.09 14.82
C LEU A 125 4.48 -0.62 13.70
N GLU A 126 4.79 0.49 13.04
CA GLU A 126 4.08 0.95 11.84
C GLU A 126 4.19 -0.03 10.67
N LYS A 127 5.39 -0.51 10.36
CA LYS A 127 5.63 -1.52 9.30
C LYS A 127 4.89 -2.83 9.61
N ARG A 128 4.84 -3.24 10.88
CA ARG A 128 4.07 -4.42 11.33
C ARG A 128 2.56 -4.21 11.16
N LYS A 129 2.03 -3.05 11.53
CA LYS A 129 0.62 -2.69 11.31
C LYS A 129 0.26 -2.71 9.82
N GLN A 130 1.13 -2.16 8.97
CA GLN A 130 0.97 -2.19 7.51
C GLN A 130 0.95 -3.62 6.95
N MET A 131 1.84 -4.50 7.45
CA MET A 131 1.86 -5.91 7.05
C MET A 131 0.57 -6.62 7.44
N GLN A 132 0.15 -6.51 8.71
CA GLN A 132 -1.06 -7.15 9.22
C GLN A 132 -2.30 -6.67 8.46
N TYR A 133 -2.37 -5.38 8.13
CA TYR A 133 -3.43 -4.81 7.31
C TYR A 133 -3.53 -5.50 5.94
N LEU A 134 -2.40 -5.62 5.23
CA LEU A 134 -2.36 -6.26 3.91
C LEU A 134 -2.66 -7.77 3.98
N GLU A 135 -2.22 -8.46 5.04
CA GLU A 135 -2.49 -9.88 5.26
C GLU A 135 -3.97 -10.15 5.55
N ALA A 136 -4.59 -9.32 6.39
CA ALA A 136 -6.01 -9.39 6.68
C ALA A 136 -6.85 -9.15 5.41
N LEU A 137 -6.50 -8.15 4.61
CA LEU A 137 -7.17 -7.89 3.33
C LEU A 137 -7.05 -9.06 2.36
N LYS A 138 -5.89 -9.72 2.30
CA LYS A 138 -5.66 -10.87 1.43
C LYS A 138 -6.58 -12.06 1.78
N GLY A 139 -7.14 -12.11 2.99
CA GLY A 139 -7.98 -13.22 3.46
C GLY A 139 -7.16 -14.45 3.87
N LYS A 140 -5.89 -14.25 4.26
CA LYS A 140 -4.98 -15.34 4.64
C LYS A 140 -5.27 -15.96 6.02
N GLN A 141 -6.41 -15.66 6.64
CA GLN A 141 -6.79 -16.20 7.95
C GLN A 141 -7.66 -17.45 7.81
N GLU A 142 -7.13 -18.47 7.12
CA GLU A 142 -7.69 -19.84 7.11
C GLU A 142 -6.70 -20.85 7.70
N LYS A 143 -5.72 -20.42 8.51
CA LYS A 143 -4.65 -21.32 8.99
C LYS A 143 -4.37 -21.37 10.50
N ASP A 144 -5.22 -20.79 11.34
CA ASP A 144 -5.07 -20.92 12.79
C ASP A 144 -6.32 -21.55 13.47
N GLU A 145 -7.20 -22.20 12.70
CA GLU A 145 -8.28 -23.04 13.23
C GLU A 145 -8.23 -24.43 12.57
N GLU A 146 -7.26 -25.26 12.95
CA GLU A 146 -7.32 -26.73 12.85
C GLU A 146 -6.38 -27.37 13.90
#